data_AF-A0A1M5KAV2-F1
#
_entry.id   AF-A0A1M5KAV2-F1
#
_cell.length_a   1.000
_cell.length_b   1.000
_cell.length_c   1.000
_cell.angle_alpha   90.00
_cell.angle_beta   90.00
_cell.angle_gamma   90.00
#
_symmetry.space_group_name_H-M   'P 1'
#
loop_
_entity.id
_entity.type
_entity.pdbx_description
1 polymer ?
#
loop_
_entity_poly.entity_id
_entity_poly.type
_entity_poly.pdbx_seq_one_letter_code
_entity_poly.pdbx_strand_id
1 'polypeptide(L)'
;MKSNGYIKTKLSILLCFMYFLFNSCSEPSPASKITDISDLKAEIDIYQKLTDDNDNSISIVLHDRNDKIFGNDSVNIWVNGQKAEYRIVQGLYYIKNYLYHTEKVSPENNKYEFQIQLANGKKFFMASIPSLKESSSRNIIYKEEAPLTSDFTIQWSSLYDVNVLYLSKSVKIITKEESNVKTYAEQTGDTIKIGPSGSYTLKKEKFSKPGETLSILSFEFTAEKSGTVNPQLLKGSTININGNHDEQVHFK
;
A
#
# COMPACT_ATOMS: atom_id res chain seq x y z
N MET A 1 37.98 -51.01 -22.98
CA MET A 1 37.81 -50.07 -24.12
C MET A 1 36.34 -49.63 -24.20
N LYS A 2 35.93 -48.62 -23.42
CA LYS A 2 34.63 -47.93 -23.50
C LYS A 2 34.80 -46.53 -22.88
N SER A 3 35.18 -45.50 -23.64
CA SER A 3 35.24 -44.15 -23.04
C SER A 3 35.05 -42.95 -23.97
N ASN A 4 34.62 -43.09 -25.22
CA ASN A 4 34.41 -41.92 -26.09
C ASN A 4 32.94 -41.54 -26.31
N GLY A 5 32.00 -42.49 -26.15
CA GLY A 5 30.56 -42.20 -26.31
C GLY A 5 29.94 -41.51 -25.08
N TYR A 6 30.31 -41.94 -23.87
CA TYR A 6 29.66 -41.51 -22.62
C TYR A 6 29.97 -40.05 -22.24
N ILE A 7 31.15 -39.56 -22.63
CA ILE A 7 31.59 -38.19 -22.34
C ILE A 7 30.85 -37.17 -23.23
N LYS A 8 30.59 -37.52 -24.50
CA LYS A 8 29.83 -36.66 -25.42
C LYS A 8 28.38 -36.45 -24.98
N THR A 9 27.73 -37.48 -24.44
CA THR A 9 26.33 -37.38 -24.00
C THR A 9 26.17 -36.51 -22.75
N LYS A 10 27.13 -36.58 -21.80
CA LYS A 10 27.11 -35.72 -20.60
C LYS A 10 27.36 -34.24 -20.92
N LEU A 11 28.25 -33.95 -21.87
CA LEU A 11 28.53 -32.57 -22.28
C LEU A 11 27.33 -31.91 -22.99
N SER A 12 26.59 -32.68 -23.81
CA SER A 12 25.38 -32.21 -24.50
C SER A 12 24.24 -31.88 -23.53
N ILE A 13 24.05 -32.72 -22.49
CA ILE A 13 23.02 -32.49 -21.47
C ILE A 13 23.35 -31.26 -20.61
N LEU A 14 24.62 -31.05 -20.26
CA LEU A 14 25.06 -29.87 -19.50
C LEU A 14 24.85 -28.57 -20.28
N LEU A 15 25.08 -28.58 -21.61
CA LEU A 15 24.81 -27.45 -22.49
C LEU A 15 23.30 -27.14 -22.61
N CYS A 16 22.44 -28.15 -22.70
CA CYS A 16 20.98 -27.95 -22.67
C CYS A 16 20.50 -27.30 -21.36
N PHE A 17 21.05 -27.68 -20.21
CA PHE A 17 20.69 -27.05 -18.92
C PHE A 17 21.15 -25.60 -18.81
N MET A 18 22.28 -25.23 -19.41
CA MET A 18 22.75 -23.84 -19.45
C MET A 18 21.85 -22.94 -20.32
N TYR A 19 21.24 -23.46 -21.40
CA TYR A 19 20.29 -22.68 -22.21
C TYR A 19 18.95 -22.39 -21.51
N PHE A 20 18.53 -23.23 -20.56
CA PHE A 20 17.32 -22.97 -19.77
C PHE A 20 17.49 -21.92 -18.68
N LEU A 21 18.72 -21.61 -18.27
CA LEU A 21 18.99 -20.65 -17.19
C LEU A 21 18.96 -19.17 -17.65
N PHE A 22 18.96 -18.88 -18.95
CA PHE A 22 18.93 -17.51 -19.47
C PHE A 22 17.52 -16.96 -19.77
N ASN A 23 16.45 -17.75 -19.62
CA ASN A 23 15.08 -17.31 -19.93
C ASN A 23 14.30 -16.77 -18.71
N SER A 24 14.90 -16.66 -17.52
CA SER A 24 14.18 -16.22 -16.31
C SER A 24 14.31 -14.72 -15.98
N CYS A 25 15.02 -13.93 -16.79
CA CYS A 25 14.97 -12.47 -16.71
C CYS A 25 13.98 -11.94 -17.74
N SER A 26 12.70 -11.93 -17.39
CA SER A 26 11.65 -11.33 -18.20
C SER A 26 11.69 -9.81 -18.05
N GLU A 27 12.43 -9.13 -18.94
CA GLU A 27 12.27 -7.68 -19.16
C GLU A 27 10.81 -7.33 -19.47
N PRO A 28 10.29 -6.13 -19.12
CA PRO A 28 8.90 -5.73 -19.40
C PRO A 28 8.47 -5.98 -20.85
N SER A 29 7.19 -6.28 -21.06
CA SER A 29 6.65 -6.38 -22.43
C SER A 29 6.78 -5.01 -23.13
N PRO A 30 7.23 -4.94 -24.40
CA PRO A 30 7.28 -3.67 -25.12
C PRO A 30 5.89 -3.04 -25.23
N ALA A 31 5.71 -1.82 -24.70
CA ALA A 31 4.41 -1.14 -24.73
C ALA A 31 3.88 -0.86 -26.15
N SER A 32 4.73 -0.93 -27.18
CA SER A 32 4.37 -0.75 -28.59
C SER A 32 3.36 -1.77 -29.11
N LYS A 33 3.11 -2.87 -28.39
CA LYS A 33 2.13 -3.90 -28.76
C LYS A 33 0.73 -3.64 -28.22
N ILE A 34 0.56 -2.74 -27.25
CA ILE A 34 -0.73 -2.54 -26.58
C ILE A 34 -1.40 -1.28 -27.13
N THR A 35 -2.48 -1.49 -27.86
CA THR A 35 -3.21 -0.43 -28.57
C THR A 35 -4.66 -0.28 -28.14
N ASP A 36 -5.15 -1.20 -27.29
CA ASP A 36 -6.51 -1.22 -26.76
C ASP A 36 -6.48 -1.31 -25.23
N ILE A 37 -7.39 -0.59 -24.57
CA ILE A 37 -7.48 -0.59 -23.10
C ILE A 37 -7.94 -1.94 -22.55
N SER A 38 -8.60 -2.77 -23.36
CA SER A 38 -9.01 -4.13 -22.98
C SER A 38 -7.88 -5.14 -22.87
N ASP A 39 -6.66 -4.74 -23.23
CA ASP A 39 -5.45 -5.52 -23.01
C ASP A 39 -4.78 -5.21 -21.67
N LEU A 40 -5.37 -4.30 -20.88
CA LEU A 40 -4.74 -3.69 -19.72
C LEU A 40 -5.45 -4.01 -18.42
N LYS A 41 -4.69 -4.43 -17.41
CA LYS A 41 -5.08 -4.35 -16.01
C LYS A 41 -4.40 -3.12 -15.39
N ALA A 42 -5.14 -2.34 -14.63
CA ALA A 42 -4.62 -1.17 -13.94
C ALA A 42 -4.83 -1.29 -12.43
N GLU A 43 -3.76 -1.07 -11.66
CA GLU A 43 -3.80 -0.96 -10.20
C GLU A 43 -3.45 0.49 -9.86
N ILE A 44 -4.43 1.23 -9.33
CA ILE A 44 -4.32 2.65 -9.01
C ILE A 44 -4.45 2.82 -7.50
N ASP A 45 -3.40 3.32 -6.87
CA ASP A 45 -3.37 3.61 -5.43
C ASP A 45 -3.11 5.10 -5.21
N ILE A 46 -3.96 5.70 -4.39
CA ILE A 46 -3.88 7.11 -3.99
C ILE A 46 -3.71 7.17 -2.49
N TYR A 47 -2.64 7.80 -2.04
CA TYR A 47 -2.55 8.34 -0.69
C TYR A 47 -2.96 9.80 -0.72
N GLN A 48 -3.94 10.19 0.10
CA GLN A 48 -4.31 11.60 0.29
C GLN A 48 -4.26 11.90 1.78
N LYS A 49 -3.49 12.93 2.15
CA LYS A 49 -3.46 13.40 3.51
C LYS A 49 -4.83 13.90 3.93
N LEU A 50 -5.26 13.51 5.12
CA LEU A 50 -6.58 13.91 5.61
C LEU A 50 -6.66 15.39 5.99
N THR A 51 -5.55 16.10 6.12
CA THR A 51 -5.53 17.53 6.52
C THR A 51 -5.37 18.50 5.35
N ASP A 52 -5.02 18.01 4.17
CA ASP A 52 -4.75 18.83 2.97
C ASP A 52 -4.95 17.95 1.73
N ASP A 53 -6.01 18.22 0.98
CA ASP A 53 -6.32 17.44 -0.24
C ASP A 53 -5.29 17.61 -1.38
N ASN A 54 -4.43 18.63 -1.30
CA ASN A 54 -3.32 18.85 -2.24
C ASN A 54 -2.04 18.13 -1.85
N ASP A 55 -1.99 17.55 -0.65
CA ASP A 55 -0.90 16.69 -0.20
C ASP A 55 -1.29 15.23 -0.48
N ASN A 56 -1.09 14.82 -1.73
CA ASN A 56 -1.40 13.48 -2.20
C ASN A 56 -0.26 12.89 -3.05
N SER A 57 -0.26 11.57 -3.10
CA SER A 57 0.67 10.75 -3.86
C SER A 57 -0.10 9.66 -4.58
N ILE A 58 0.09 9.56 -5.89
CA ILE A 58 -0.68 8.69 -6.77
C ILE A 58 0.28 7.77 -7.49
N SER A 59 0.04 6.47 -7.38
CA SER A 59 0.83 5.43 -8.04
C SER A 59 -0.07 4.56 -8.91
N ILE A 60 0.41 4.27 -10.12
CA ILE A 60 -0.34 3.52 -11.12
C ILE A 60 0.58 2.44 -11.69
N VAL A 61 0.17 1.19 -11.53
CA VAL A 61 0.85 0.03 -12.11
C VAL A 61 -0.04 -0.53 -13.21
N LEU A 62 0.56 -0.82 -14.37
CA LEU A 62 -0.15 -1.41 -15.50
C LEU A 62 0.39 -2.81 -15.78
N HIS A 63 -0.51 -3.74 -16.06
CA HIS A 63 -0.18 -5.10 -16.47
C HIS A 63 -0.83 -5.44 -17.81
N ASP A 64 -0.15 -6.27 -18.59
CA ASP A 64 -0.71 -6.85 -19.82
C ASP A 64 -1.62 -8.06 -19.53
N ARG A 65 -2.16 -8.68 -20.58
CA ARG A 65 -3.01 -9.89 -20.47
C ARG A 65 -2.35 -11.09 -19.79
N ASN A 66 -1.02 -11.13 -19.69
CA ASN A 66 -0.27 -12.18 -19.01
C ASN A 66 0.11 -11.77 -17.58
N ASP A 67 -0.53 -10.73 -17.04
CA ASP A 67 -0.26 -10.13 -15.73
C ASP A 67 1.17 -9.57 -15.59
N LYS A 68 1.85 -9.35 -16.72
CA LYS A 68 3.22 -8.83 -16.72
C LYS A 68 3.18 -7.31 -16.65
N ILE A 69 3.91 -6.74 -15.69
CA ILE A 69 4.07 -5.29 -15.56
C ILE A 69 4.62 -4.72 -16.86
N PHE A 70 4.00 -3.66 -17.37
CA PHE A 70 4.51 -2.89 -18.50
C PHE A 70 4.33 -1.38 -18.25
N GLY A 71 5.19 -0.61 -18.88
CA GLY A 71 5.11 0.85 -18.91
C GLY A 71 6.35 1.40 -19.58
N ASN A 72 6.22 2.53 -20.25
CA ASN A 72 7.31 3.31 -20.84
C ASN A 72 6.80 4.68 -21.25
N ASP A 73 7.68 5.50 -21.82
CA ASP A 73 7.38 6.87 -22.23
C ASP A 73 6.40 7.00 -23.42
N SER A 74 6.04 5.88 -24.08
CA SER A 74 5.05 5.88 -25.17
C SER A 74 3.60 5.82 -24.68
N VAL A 75 3.40 5.54 -23.39
CA VAL A 75 2.10 5.59 -22.72
C VAL A 75 2.09 6.83 -21.83
N ASN A 76 1.03 7.61 -21.94
CA ASN A 76 0.84 8.80 -21.13
C ASN A 76 -0.38 8.62 -20.26
N ILE A 77 -0.24 8.87 -18.96
CA ILE A 77 -1.36 8.85 -18.02
C ILE A 77 -1.55 10.25 -17.46
N TRP A 78 -2.80 10.69 -17.33
CA TRP A 78 -3.16 11.94 -16.71
C TRP A 78 -4.14 11.72 -15.57
N VAL A 79 -3.98 12.50 -14.52
CA VAL A 79 -4.89 12.60 -13.38
C VAL A 79 -5.35 14.05 -13.31
N ASN A 80 -6.65 14.30 -13.50
CA ASN A 80 -7.21 15.67 -13.53
C ASN A 80 -6.38 16.63 -14.41
N GLY A 81 -6.02 16.17 -15.62
CA GLY A 81 -5.20 16.93 -16.56
C GLY A 81 -3.69 17.01 -16.27
N GLN A 82 -3.22 16.66 -15.07
CA GLN A 82 -1.81 16.58 -14.73
C GLN A 82 -1.21 15.25 -15.19
N LYS A 83 -0.10 15.29 -15.93
CA LYS A 83 0.57 14.10 -16.45
C LYS A 83 1.34 13.37 -15.35
N ALA A 84 1.14 12.07 -15.22
CA ALA A 84 1.95 11.21 -14.36
C ALA A 84 3.27 10.83 -15.04
N GLU A 85 4.35 10.85 -14.27
CA GLU A 85 5.69 10.52 -14.72
C GLU A 85 5.92 9.02 -14.66
N TYR A 86 6.45 8.44 -15.73
CA TYR A 86 6.92 7.07 -15.70
C TYR A 86 8.22 6.98 -14.89
N ARG A 87 8.27 6.06 -13.93
CA ARG A 87 9.42 5.85 -13.04
C ARG A 87 9.77 4.38 -12.95
N ILE A 88 11.07 4.11 -12.94
CA ILE A 88 11.64 2.80 -12.62
C ILE A 88 12.23 2.91 -11.22
N VAL A 89 11.60 2.27 -10.25
CA VAL A 89 12.00 2.33 -8.85
C VAL A 89 12.66 1.02 -8.46
N GLN A 90 13.84 1.10 -7.83
CA GLN A 90 14.51 -0.08 -7.31
C GLN A 90 13.91 -0.46 -5.96
N GLY A 91 13.30 -1.64 -5.89
CA GLY A 91 12.81 -2.25 -4.66
C GLY A 91 13.91 -2.97 -3.88
N LEU A 92 13.50 -3.63 -2.78
CA LEU A 92 14.37 -4.52 -2.01
C LEU A 92 14.84 -5.69 -2.89
N TYR A 93 16.05 -6.20 -2.62
CA TYR A 93 16.63 -7.35 -3.33
C TYR A 93 16.82 -7.19 -4.84
N TYR A 94 17.09 -5.97 -5.33
CA TYR A 94 17.35 -5.65 -6.74
C TYR A 94 16.15 -5.83 -7.69
N ILE A 95 14.93 -5.92 -7.16
CA ILE A 95 13.72 -5.94 -7.97
C ILE A 95 13.48 -4.55 -8.55
N LYS A 96 13.17 -4.44 -9.84
CA LYS A 96 12.76 -3.18 -10.48
C LYS A 96 11.24 -3.13 -10.55
N ASN A 97 10.65 -2.07 -10.01
CA ASN A 97 9.25 -1.75 -10.13
C ASN A 97 9.06 -0.69 -11.21
N TYR A 98 8.07 -0.88 -12.07
CA TYR A 98 7.75 0.03 -13.15
C TYR A 98 6.36 0.61 -12.88
N LEU A 99 6.28 1.93 -12.74
CA LEU A 99 5.03 2.59 -12.35
C LEU A 99 4.94 3.98 -12.96
N TYR A 100 3.73 4.52 -12.99
CA TYR A 100 3.50 5.95 -13.21
C TYR A 100 3.18 6.61 -11.89
N HIS A 101 3.74 7.78 -11.67
CA HIS A 101 3.65 8.48 -10.41
C HIS A 101 3.39 9.96 -10.60
N THR A 102 2.55 10.51 -9.73
CA THR A 102 2.39 11.96 -9.59
C THR A 102 2.05 12.29 -8.16
N GLU A 103 2.40 13.50 -7.76
CA GLU A 103 2.09 14.04 -6.44
C GLU A 103 1.41 15.39 -6.62
N LYS A 104 0.74 15.85 -5.56
CA LYS A 104 0.15 17.18 -5.48
C LYS A 104 -0.84 17.51 -6.60
N VAL A 105 -1.67 16.54 -6.96
CA VAL A 105 -2.76 16.72 -7.92
C VAL A 105 -4.00 17.15 -7.17
N SER A 106 -4.51 18.36 -7.36
CA SER A 106 -5.76 18.75 -6.69
C SER A 106 -6.95 17.92 -7.22
N PRO A 107 -7.88 17.48 -6.35
CA PRO A 107 -9.13 16.86 -6.81
C PRO A 107 -10.01 17.89 -7.54
N GLU A 108 -10.53 17.54 -8.70
CA GLU A 108 -11.48 18.38 -9.46
C GLU A 108 -12.91 17.95 -9.13
N ASN A 109 -13.75 18.87 -8.67
CA ASN A 109 -15.12 18.55 -8.24
C ASN A 109 -15.19 17.40 -7.21
N ASN A 110 -14.25 17.37 -6.26
CA ASN A 110 -14.12 16.34 -5.22
C ASN A 110 -13.85 14.92 -5.77
N LYS A 111 -13.18 14.80 -6.92
CA LYS A 111 -12.77 13.50 -7.47
C LYS A 111 -11.41 13.55 -8.16
N TYR A 112 -10.81 12.38 -8.29
CA TYR A 112 -9.70 12.11 -9.20
C TYR A 112 -10.24 11.35 -10.41
N GLU A 113 -9.91 11.83 -11.60
CA GLU A 113 -10.23 11.19 -12.87
C GLU A 113 -8.96 10.84 -13.63
N PHE A 114 -8.88 9.60 -14.08
CA PHE A 114 -7.71 9.02 -14.70
C PHE A 114 -7.96 8.78 -16.19
N GLN A 115 -7.02 9.23 -17.01
CA GLN A 115 -7.04 9.02 -18.46
C GLN A 115 -5.71 8.44 -18.93
N ILE A 116 -5.74 7.57 -19.92
CA ILE A 116 -4.56 6.97 -20.55
C ILE A 116 -4.56 7.23 -22.04
N GLN A 117 -3.40 7.54 -22.60
CA GLN A 117 -3.13 7.52 -24.02
C GLN A 117 -2.15 6.39 -24.31
N LEU A 118 -2.56 5.48 -25.18
CA LEU A 118 -1.72 4.36 -25.61
C LEU A 118 -0.80 4.76 -26.76
N ALA A 119 0.12 3.86 -27.13
CA ALA A 119 1.14 4.10 -28.16
C ALA A 119 0.56 4.49 -29.54
N ASN A 120 -0.70 4.13 -29.82
CA ASN A 120 -1.42 4.52 -31.04
C ASN A 120 -2.02 5.94 -30.98
N GLY A 121 -1.79 6.69 -29.90
CA GLY A 121 -2.32 8.03 -29.68
C GLY A 121 -3.78 8.10 -29.22
N LYS A 122 -4.50 6.97 -29.14
CA LYS A 122 -5.89 6.95 -28.66
C LYS A 122 -5.93 7.18 -27.15
N LYS A 123 -6.86 8.05 -26.73
CA LYS A 123 -7.12 8.36 -25.31
C LYS A 123 -8.33 7.59 -24.81
N PHE A 124 -8.24 7.10 -23.58
CA PHE A 124 -9.28 6.34 -22.91
C PHE A 124 -9.45 6.83 -21.47
N PHE A 125 -10.68 6.81 -20.98
CA PHE A 125 -10.96 6.87 -19.55
C PHE A 125 -10.45 5.59 -18.89
N MET A 126 -9.73 5.70 -17.76
CA MET A 126 -9.26 4.54 -16.98
C MET A 126 -10.14 4.29 -15.77
N ALA A 127 -10.30 5.31 -14.92
CA ALA A 127 -10.94 5.16 -13.62
C ALA A 127 -11.30 6.53 -13.03
N SER A 128 -12.18 6.53 -12.03
CA SER A 128 -12.48 7.70 -11.22
C SER A 128 -12.75 7.31 -9.77
N ILE A 129 -12.41 8.19 -8.84
CA ILE A 129 -12.64 7.97 -7.42
C ILE A 129 -12.93 9.29 -6.72
N PRO A 130 -13.94 9.37 -5.83
CA PRO A 130 -14.14 10.55 -4.99
C PRO A 130 -12.92 10.79 -4.09
N SER A 131 -12.55 12.05 -3.89
CA SER A 131 -11.50 12.40 -2.91
C SER A 131 -11.94 12.06 -1.49
N LEU A 132 -10.97 12.04 -0.57
CA LEU A 132 -11.26 11.99 0.86
C LEU A 132 -11.62 13.39 1.34
N LYS A 133 -12.61 13.48 2.23
CA LYS A 133 -12.92 14.73 2.92
C LYS A 133 -11.84 15.05 3.94
N GLU A 134 -11.47 16.31 4.01
CA GLU A 134 -10.53 16.76 5.02
C GLU A 134 -11.09 16.58 6.44
N SER A 135 -10.21 16.20 7.36
CA SER A 135 -10.45 16.07 8.78
C SER A 135 -9.19 16.40 9.57
N SER A 136 -9.36 16.71 10.86
CA SER A 136 -8.25 17.11 11.73
C SER A 136 -8.02 16.07 12.81
N SER A 137 -6.75 15.70 13.03
CA SER A 137 -6.37 14.81 14.13
C SER A 137 -6.71 15.42 15.50
N ARG A 138 -6.84 16.75 15.59
CA ARG A 138 -7.30 17.45 16.82
C ARG A 138 -8.69 17.05 17.28
N ASN A 139 -9.49 16.43 16.40
CA ASN A 139 -10.80 15.92 16.77
C ASN A 139 -10.74 14.52 17.40
N ILE A 140 -9.55 13.92 17.48
CA ILE A 140 -9.26 12.71 18.24
C ILE A 140 -8.84 13.13 19.65
N ILE A 141 -9.65 12.77 20.62
CA ILE A 141 -9.51 13.17 22.02
C ILE A 141 -9.11 11.95 22.83
N TYR A 142 -7.94 12.02 23.44
CA TYR A 142 -7.40 10.99 24.32
C TYR A 142 -6.48 11.63 25.36
N LYS A 143 -6.08 10.85 26.38
CA LYS A 143 -5.06 11.29 27.33
C LYS A 143 -3.69 10.88 26.80
N GLU A 144 -2.78 11.82 26.61
CA GLU A 144 -1.41 11.54 26.12
C GLU A 144 -0.59 10.65 27.06
N GLU A 145 -0.96 10.62 28.34
CA GLU A 145 -0.45 9.69 29.34
C GLU A 145 -1.59 8.93 30.00
N ALA A 146 -1.47 7.60 30.07
CA ALA A 146 -2.49 6.73 30.64
C ALA A 146 -1.92 5.87 31.78
N PRO A 147 -2.60 5.76 32.93
CA PRO A 147 -2.12 4.90 34.00
C PRO A 147 -2.38 3.43 33.66
N LEU A 148 -1.44 2.55 34.02
CA LEU A 148 -1.59 1.09 33.90
C LEU A 148 -2.77 0.51 34.70
N THR A 149 -3.36 1.31 35.60
CA THR A 149 -4.36 0.88 36.56
C THR A 149 -5.81 1.12 36.13
N SER A 150 -6.06 1.81 35.02
CA SER A 150 -7.42 2.12 34.56
C SER A 150 -7.66 1.72 33.10
N ASP A 151 -8.94 1.72 32.72
CA ASP A 151 -9.33 1.71 31.31
C ASP A 151 -8.82 2.99 30.62
N PHE A 152 -8.58 2.88 29.31
CA PHE A 152 -8.17 3.98 28.46
C PHE A 152 -9.22 4.20 27.37
N THR A 153 -9.69 5.44 27.20
CA THR A 153 -10.72 5.79 26.23
C THR A 153 -10.17 6.77 25.21
N ILE A 154 -10.44 6.48 23.94
CA ILE A 154 -10.23 7.35 22.80
C ILE A 154 -11.62 7.78 22.32
N GLN A 155 -11.81 9.06 22.07
CA GLN A 155 -13.03 9.62 21.50
C GLN A 155 -12.67 10.34 20.21
N TRP A 156 -13.58 10.36 19.25
CA TRP A 156 -13.37 11.11 18.02
C TRP A 156 -14.67 11.72 17.53
N SER A 157 -14.55 12.80 16.79
CA SER A 157 -15.68 13.44 16.10
C SER A 157 -15.26 14.03 14.77
N SER A 158 -16.22 14.14 13.84
CA SER A 158 -16.00 14.82 12.56
C SER A 158 -14.77 14.34 11.77
N LEU A 159 -14.43 13.05 11.90
CA LEU A 159 -13.42 12.38 11.08
C LEU A 159 -14.11 11.89 9.81
N TYR A 160 -14.41 12.82 8.90
CA TYR A 160 -15.16 12.51 7.69
C TYR A 160 -14.44 11.45 6.85
N ASP A 161 -15.21 10.51 6.29
CA ASP A 161 -14.74 9.34 5.51
C ASP A 161 -13.85 8.33 6.24
N VAL A 162 -13.33 8.64 7.44
CA VAL A 162 -12.62 7.68 8.29
C VAL A 162 -13.57 6.56 8.69
N ASN A 163 -13.16 5.33 8.37
CA ASN A 163 -14.01 4.15 8.46
C ASN A 163 -13.28 2.93 9.06
N VAL A 164 -11.99 3.05 9.36
CA VAL A 164 -11.19 2.02 10.03
C VAL A 164 -10.36 2.64 11.15
N LEU A 165 -10.27 1.93 12.27
CA LEU A 165 -9.34 2.18 13.36
C LEU A 165 -8.44 0.95 13.49
N TYR A 166 -7.15 1.11 13.26
CA TYR A 166 -6.13 0.11 13.58
C TYR A 166 -5.55 0.42 14.96
N LEU A 167 -5.42 -0.58 15.81
CA LEU A 167 -4.83 -0.48 17.14
C LEU A 167 -3.66 -1.44 17.22
N SER A 168 -2.51 -0.99 17.72
CA SER A 168 -1.38 -1.87 18.01
C SER A 168 -0.83 -1.58 19.40
N LYS A 169 -0.35 -2.63 20.07
CA LYS A 169 0.12 -2.55 21.46
C LYS A 169 1.57 -2.99 21.53
N SER A 170 2.39 -2.16 22.18
CA SER A 170 3.75 -2.52 22.57
C SER A 170 3.78 -2.86 24.05
N VAL A 171 4.21 -4.08 24.38
CA VAL A 171 4.31 -4.59 25.75
C VAL A 171 5.78 -4.62 26.15
N LYS A 172 6.09 -3.96 27.26
CA LYS A 172 7.41 -4.00 27.89
C LYS A 172 7.50 -5.24 28.78
N ILE A 173 8.57 -6.01 28.61
CA ILE A 173 8.86 -7.24 29.35
C ILE A 173 10.10 -7.00 30.22
N ILE A 174 9.97 -7.21 31.52
CA ILE A 174 11.10 -7.20 32.48
C ILE A 174 11.35 -8.64 32.93
N THR A 175 12.46 -9.24 32.52
CA THR A 175 12.85 -10.60 32.93
C THR A 175 13.67 -10.57 34.23
N LYS A 176 13.52 -11.60 35.08
CA LYS A 176 14.25 -11.70 36.35
C LYS A 176 15.76 -11.96 36.19
N GLU A 177 16.17 -12.52 35.05
CA GLU A 177 17.56 -12.94 34.81
C GLU A 177 18.45 -11.80 34.31
N GLU A 178 17.88 -10.74 33.71
CA GLU A 178 18.62 -9.59 33.22
C GLU A 178 17.85 -8.29 33.53
N SER A 179 17.93 -7.81 34.78
CA SER A 179 17.21 -6.61 35.26
C SER A 179 17.48 -5.32 34.47
N ASN A 180 18.44 -5.34 33.56
CA ASN A 180 18.96 -4.20 32.82
C ASN A 180 18.50 -4.21 31.34
N VAL A 181 17.91 -5.31 30.86
CA VAL A 181 17.46 -5.45 29.46
C VAL A 181 15.94 -5.27 29.40
N LYS A 182 15.50 -4.21 28.72
CA LYS A 182 14.08 -3.96 28.43
C LYS A 182 13.79 -4.51 27.03
N THR A 183 13.00 -5.57 26.96
CA THR A 183 12.52 -6.09 25.67
C THR A 183 11.10 -5.63 25.44
N TYR A 184 10.79 -5.27 24.19
CA TYR A 184 9.45 -4.88 23.77
C TYR A 184 8.90 -5.95 22.85
N ALA A 185 7.67 -6.39 23.10
CA ALA A 185 6.94 -7.29 22.24
C ALA A 185 5.72 -6.56 21.67
N GLU A 186 5.59 -6.57 20.35
CA GLU A 186 4.37 -6.12 19.69
C GLU A 186 3.31 -7.21 19.81
N GLN A 187 2.11 -6.83 20.21
CA GLN A 187 0.94 -7.71 20.19
C GLN A 187 0.15 -7.50 18.91
N THR A 188 -0.58 -8.54 18.49
CA THR A 188 -1.49 -8.50 17.34
C THR A 188 -2.43 -7.31 17.48
N GLY A 189 -2.48 -6.50 16.43
CA GLY A 189 -3.35 -5.34 16.40
C GLY A 189 -4.82 -5.70 16.17
N ASP A 190 -5.71 -4.84 16.64
CA ASP A 190 -7.15 -4.91 16.35
C ASP A 190 -7.48 -4.01 15.16
N THR A 191 -8.36 -4.47 14.27
CA THR A 191 -8.92 -3.67 13.18
C THR A 191 -10.42 -3.50 13.43
N ILE A 192 -10.86 -2.24 13.58
CA ILE A 192 -12.23 -1.92 13.97
C ILE A 192 -12.85 -1.05 12.89
N LYS A 193 -14.03 -1.45 12.38
CA LYS A 193 -14.83 -0.57 11.52
C LYS A 193 -15.51 0.49 12.37
N ILE A 194 -15.32 1.76 12.01
CA ILE A 194 -15.81 2.91 12.76
C ILE A 194 -16.62 3.85 11.86
N GLY A 195 -17.37 4.76 12.50
CA GLY A 195 -17.99 5.89 11.84
C GLY A 195 -17.22 7.19 12.07
N PRO A 196 -17.70 8.32 11.52
CA PRO A 196 -17.02 9.61 11.59
C PRO A 196 -16.95 10.21 13.01
N SER A 197 -17.76 9.69 13.94
CA SER A 197 -17.72 10.04 15.36
C SER A 197 -17.93 8.77 16.18
N GLY A 198 -17.30 8.70 17.35
CA GLY A 198 -17.42 7.52 18.20
C GLY A 198 -16.47 7.54 19.39
N SER A 199 -16.39 6.40 20.06
CA SER A 199 -15.44 6.17 21.13
C SER A 199 -15.04 4.72 21.20
N TYR A 200 -13.80 4.47 21.58
CA TYR A 200 -13.26 3.14 21.85
C TYR A 200 -12.65 3.14 23.25
N THR A 201 -12.94 2.11 24.03
CA THR A 201 -12.36 1.95 25.37
C THR A 201 -11.54 0.67 25.41
N LEU A 202 -10.22 0.84 25.51
CA LEU A 202 -9.31 -0.24 25.86
C LEU A 202 -9.49 -0.56 27.35
N LYS A 203 -9.92 -1.77 27.64
CA LYS A 203 -9.99 -2.26 29.02
C LYS A 203 -8.59 -2.40 29.59
N LYS A 204 -8.47 -2.14 30.89
CA LYS A 204 -7.23 -2.39 31.63
C LYS A 204 -6.69 -3.78 31.32
N GLU A 205 -5.46 -3.81 30.81
CA GLU A 205 -4.79 -5.04 30.44
C GLU A 205 -4.50 -5.92 31.66
N LYS A 206 -4.67 -7.24 31.48
CA LYS A 206 -4.29 -8.26 32.46
C LYS A 206 -3.27 -9.18 31.81
N PHE A 207 -2.00 -8.86 32.00
CA PHE A 207 -0.91 -9.69 31.49
C PHE A 207 -0.81 -11.00 32.28
N SER A 208 -0.62 -12.09 31.56
CA SER A 208 -0.54 -13.42 32.16
C SER A 208 0.86 -13.73 32.71
N LYS A 209 1.90 -13.03 32.22
CA LYS A 209 3.28 -13.23 32.69
C LYS A 209 3.69 -12.13 33.68
N PRO A 210 4.38 -12.49 34.77
CA PRO A 210 4.99 -11.52 35.67
C PRO A 210 6.01 -10.65 34.93
N GLY A 211 5.96 -9.33 35.12
CA GLY A 211 6.91 -8.38 34.53
C GLY A 211 6.51 -7.81 33.16
N GLU A 212 5.38 -8.23 32.60
CA GLU A 212 4.78 -7.61 31.41
C GLU A 212 3.94 -6.38 31.79
N THR A 213 4.14 -5.28 31.06
CA THR A 213 3.39 -4.02 31.23
C THR A 213 3.10 -3.42 29.85
N LEU A 214 1.90 -2.86 29.66
CA LEU A 214 1.59 -2.09 28.46
C LEU A 214 2.52 -0.87 28.44
N SER A 215 3.20 -0.62 27.34
CA SER A 215 4.10 0.53 27.21
C SER A 215 3.49 1.58 26.29
N ILE A 216 3.08 1.17 25.09
CA ILE A 216 2.57 2.06 24.05
C ILE A 216 1.31 1.43 23.47
N LEU A 217 0.28 2.25 23.28
CA LEU A 217 -0.82 1.95 22.38
C LEU A 217 -0.71 2.93 21.21
N SER A 218 -0.52 2.42 20.02
CA SER A 218 -0.58 3.19 18.78
C SER A 218 -1.93 2.97 18.12
N PHE A 219 -2.48 4.02 17.53
CA PHE A 219 -3.75 3.94 16.83
C PHE A 219 -3.74 4.79 15.58
N GLU A 220 -4.25 4.19 14.51
CA GLU A 220 -4.34 4.78 13.18
C GLU A 220 -5.81 4.86 12.77
N PHE A 221 -6.27 6.08 12.50
CA PHE A 221 -7.60 6.38 11.99
C PHE A 221 -7.54 6.51 10.47
N THR A 222 -7.95 5.47 9.75
CA THR A 222 -7.82 5.36 8.29
C THR A 222 -9.16 5.60 7.60
N ALA A 223 -9.15 6.44 6.58
CA ALA A 223 -10.20 6.55 5.59
C ALA A 223 -9.80 5.76 4.35
N GLU A 224 -10.62 4.80 3.96
CA GLU A 224 -10.40 3.97 2.76
C GLU A 224 -11.63 4.03 1.86
N LYS A 225 -11.44 4.26 0.55
CA LYS A 225 -12.51 4.13 -0.45
C LYS A 225 -11.98 3.41 -1.68
N SER A 226 -12.90 2.75 -2.39
CA SER A 226 -12.67 2.27 -3.75
C SER A 226 -13.49 3.09 -4.74
N GLY A 227 -12.99 3.20 -5.96
CA GLY A 227 -13.63 3.96 -7.03
C GLY A 227 -14.20 3.10 -8.15
N THR A 228 -14.51 3.74 -9.27
CA THR A 228 -15.01 3.10 -10.49
C THR A 228 -13.87 2.92 -11.47
N VAL A 229 -13.70 1.71 -12.00
CA VAL A 229 -12.76 1.42 -13.10
C VAL A 229 -13.51 1.26 -14.42
N ASN A 230 -12.84 1.56 -15.53
CA ASN A 230 -13.39 1.34 -16.86
C ASN A 230 -13.67 -0.17 -17.04
N PRO A 231 -14.91 -0.58 -17.35
CA PRO A 231 -15.27 -2.00 -17.48
C PRO A 231 -14.59 -2.71 -18.66
N GLN A 232 -13.97 -1.97 -19.59
CA GLN A 232 -13.18 -2.55 -20.67
C GLN A 232 -11.82 -3.03 -20.20
N LEU A 233 -11.27 -2.50 -19.10
CA LEU A 233 -10.03 -3.00 -18.51
C LEU A 233 -10.17 -4.49 -18.12
N LEU A 234 -9.05 -5.18 -18.06
CA LEU A 234 -8.97 -6.55 -17.57
C LEU A 234 -9.50 -6.66 -16.13
N LYS A 235 -10.12 -7.80 -15.85
CA LYS A 235 -10.62 -8.14 -14.51
C LYS A 235 -9.49 -8.05 -13.47
N GLY A 236 -9.86 -7.60 -12.26
CA GLY A 236 -8.89 -7.37 -11.20
C GLY A 236 -8.21 -6.01 -11.25
N SER A 237 -8.58 -5.14 -12.21
CA SER A 237 -8.20 -3.72 -12.14
C SER A 237 -8.86 -3.06 -10.93
N THR A 238 -8.13 -2.19 -10.25
CA THR A 238 -8.53 -1.55 -9.00
C THR A 238 -8.22 -0.06 -9.01
N ILE A 239 -8.99 0.68 -8.23
CA ILE A 239 -8.66 2.05 -7.84
C ILE A 239 -9.05 2.22 -6.38
N ASN A 240 -8.07 2.57 -5.55
CA ASN A 240 -8.24 2.78 -4.13
C ASN A 240 -7.64 4.12 -3.71
N ILE A 241 -8.26 4.75 -2.73
CA ILE A 241 -7.73 5.93 -2.04
C ILE A 241 -7.72 5.66 -0.55
N ASN A 242 -6.62 5.98 0.09
CA ASN A 242 -6.49 5.94 1.54
C ASN A 242 -5.83 7.20 2.09
N GLY A 243 -6.00 7.41 3.38
CA GLY A 243 -5.40 8.49 4.15
C GLY A 243 -5.65 8.24 5.63
N ASN A 244 -4.73 8.68 6.48
CA ASN A 244 -4.75 8.32 7.89
C ASN A 244 -4.35 9.47 8.83
N HIS A 245 -4.79 9.40 10.08
CA HIS A 245 -4.22 10.11 11.22
C HIS A 245 -3.58 9.08 12.17
N ASP A 246 -2.29 9.26 12.46
CA ASP A 246 -1.54 8.39 13.37
C ASP A 246 -1.35 9.09 14.72
N GLU A 247 -1.63 8.37 15.80
CA GLU A 247 -1.52 8.87 17.16
C GLU A 247 -1.01 7.76 18.09
N GLN A 248 -0.44 8.13 19.22
CA GLN A 248 0.07 7.16 20.19
C GLN A 248 -0.04 7.69 21.63
N VAL A 249 -0.20 6.77 22.58
CA VAL A 249 -0.21 7.07 24.01
C VAL A 249 0.82 6.21 24.74
N HIS A 250 1.50 6.82 25.72
CA HIS A 250 2.42 6.13 26.61
C HIS A 250 1.73 5.76 27.92
N PHE A 251 1.88 4.51 28.34
CA PHE A 251 1.35 4.01 29.60
C PHE A 251 2.41 4.10 30.71
N LYS A 252 1.99 4.55 31.90
CA LYS A 252 2.84 4.71 33.09
C LYS A 252 2.26 4.03 34.33
#